data_AF-A0A9D9PZB6-F1
#
_entry.id   AF-A0A9D9PZB6-F1
#
_cell.length_a   1.000
_cell.length_b   1.000
_cell.length_c   1.000
_cell.angle_alpha   90.00
_cell.angle_beta   90.00
_cell.angle_gamma   90.00
#
_symmetry.space_group_name_H-M   'P 1'
#
loop_
_entity.id
_entity.type
_entity.pdbx_description
1 polymer ?
#
loop_
_entity_poly.entity_id
_entity_poly.type
_entity_poly.pdbx_seq_one_letter_code
_entity_poly.pdbx_strand_id
1 'polypeptide(L)'
;HHYTRVNGRPPAEAEIQRFFRVSPPTVHQMILNLEAKGLLARTPGKPRSLRVLVQSGMLPELTKPGTTPQECYVGEEAGARKVGTIGKCGAKKEQGSSAVQQLNEGEATALFRTLLAKHPELSAEAETLAASVIGDVAMEDVAQEAENSVRALDVDDLNARAGSHTDGYVEPTEAAWELIEEAVMPLIEDIQRRLDAGQPDAALATCAGIVLGLHRVRHDANDGCLGWAPDAPAEMAGEAVCTLRKSLRKMRVPEIAGQSCDRLPIVLRDSAPEWLDMLERRWRNPS
;
A
#
# COMPACT_ATOMS: atom_id res chain seq x y z
N HIS A 1 -16.11 13.82 13.02
CA HIS A 1 -16.66 14.95 13.79
C HIS A 1 -15.56 15.91 14.28
N HIS A 2 -14.72 15.52 15.25
CA HIS A 2 -13.66 16.40 15.76
C HIS A 2 -12.57 16.75 14.73
N TYR A 3 -12.15 15.79 13.90
CA TYR A 3 -11.21 16.03 12.80
C TYR A 3 -11.67 17.18 11.90
N THR A 4 -12.90 17.10 11.40
CA THR A 4 -13.53 18.12 10.56
C THR A 4 -13.65 19.47 11.27
N ARG A 5 -13.84 19.47 12.60
CA ARG A 5 -13.91 20.70 13.40
C ARG A 5 -12.55 21.38 13.57
N VAL A 6 -11.47 20.62 13.63
CA VAL A 6 -10.09 21.13 13.76
C VAL A 6 -9.52 21.53 12.40
N ASN A 7 -9.70 20.67 11.39
CA ASN A 7 -9.06 20.82 10.08
C ASN A 7 -9.96 21.47 9.02
N GLY A 8 -11.20 21.83 9.38
CA GLY A 8 -12.17 22.47 8.46
C GLY A 8 -12.70 21.59 7.33
N ARG A 9 -12.19 20.36 7.20
CA ARG A 9 -12.52 19.42 6.12
C ARG A 9 -12.58 17.96 6.61
N PRO A 10 -13.38 17.10 5.98
CA PRO A 10 -13.42 15.69 6.33
C PRO A 10 -12.13 14.98 5.89
N PRO A 11 -11.71 13.94 6.63
CA PRO A 11 -10.45 13.27 6.33
C PRO A 11 -10.51 12.51 5.00
N ALA A 12 -9.36 12.38 4.35
CA ALA A 12 -9.14 11.44 3.26
C ALA A 12 -8.81 10.04 3.80
N GLU A 13 -8.89 9.02 2.94
CA GLU A 13 -8.61 7.63 3.31
C GLU A 13 -7.16 7.44 3.79
N ALA A 14 -6.20 8.11 3.13
CA ALA A 14 -4.79 8.11 3.51
C ALA A 14 -4.53 8.76 4.89
N GLU A 15 -5.28 9.80 5.27
CA GLU A 15 -5.14 10.43 6.60
C GLU A 15 -5.65 9.48 7.70
N ILE A 16 -6.71 8.72 7.42
CA ILE A 16 -7.22 7.68 8.33
C ILE A 16 -6.21 6.54 8.44
N GLN A 17 -5.61 6.12 7.33
CA GLN A 17 -4.52 5.14 7.30
C GLN A 17 -3.36 5.56 8.21
N ARG A 18 -2.86 6.80 8.06
CA ARG A 18 -1.74 7.34 8.83
C ARG A 18 -2.06 7.47 10.32
N PHE A 19 -3.29 7.87 10.66
CA PHE A 19 -3.71 8.03 12.06
C PHE A 19 -3.85 6.69 12.78
N PHE A 20 -4.50 5.70 12.15
CA PHE A 20 -4.75 4.39 12.75
C PHE A 20 -3.62 3.38 12.51
N ARG A 21 -2.65 3.70 11.65
CA ARG A 21 -1.52 2.83 11.27
C ARG A 21 -1.97 1.46 10.77
N VAL A 22 -3.02 1.44 9.94
CA VAL A 22 -3.56 0.24 9.31
C VAL A 22 -3.29 0.27 7.79
N SER A 23 -3.42 -0.86 7.09
CA SER A 23 -3.20 -0.91 5.64
C SER A 23 -4.35 -0.22 4.85
N PRO A 24 -4.07 0.32 3.65
CA PRO A 24 -5.10 0.91 2.79
C PRO A 24 -6.36 0.04 2.59
N PRO A 25 -6.26 -1.27 2.27
CA PRO A 25 -7.45 -2.11 2.11
C PRO A 25 -8.26 -2.25 3.41
N THR A 26 -7.61 -2.20 4.58
CA THR A 26 -8.31 -2.25 5.87
C THR A 26 -9.12 -0.99 6.11
N VAL A 27 -8.55 0.19 5.79
CA VAL A 27 -9.30 1.45 5.87
C VAL A 27 -10.50 1.43 4.93
N HIS A 28 -10.28 0.97 3.69
CA HIS A 28 -11.34 0.86 2.69
C HIS A 28 -12.51 0.02 3.19
N GLN A 29 -12.21 -1.19 3.67
CA GLN A 29 -13.20 -2.12 4.20
C GLN A 29 -13.88 -1.58 5.47
N MET A 30 -13.15 -0.89 6.34
CA MET A 30 -13.71 -0.24 7.52
C MET A 30 -14.75 0.82 7.11
N ILE A 31 -14.43 1.67 6.14
CA ILE A 31 -15.33 2.72 5.64
C ILE A 31 -16.57 2.09 5.01
N LEU A 32 -16.43 1.08 4.17
CA LEU A 32 -17.55 0.36 3.55
C LEU A 32 -18.47 -0.25 4.61
N ASN A 33 -17.91 -0.88 5.64
CA ASN A 33 -18.68 -1.48 6.71
C ASN A 33 -19.46 -0.44 7.54
N LEU A 34 -18.86 0.73 7.79
CA LEU A 34 -19.51 1.81 8.53
C LEU A 34 -20.58 2.53 7.70
N GLU A 35 -20.38 2.64 6.39
CA GLU A 35 -21.38 3.13 5.43
C GLU A 35 -22.57 2.17 5.35
N ALA A 36 -22.32 0.86 5.22
CA ALA A 36 -23.36 -0.17 5.20
C ALA A 36 -24.18 -0.20 6.51
N LYS A 37 -23.55 0.16 7.63
CA LYS A 37 -24.21 0.31 8.94
C LYS A 37 -24.91 1.66 9.12
N GLY A 38 -24.86 2.56 8.14
CA GLY A 38 -25.48 3.89 8.20
C GLY A 38 -24.83 4.84 9.20
N LEU A 39 -23.61 4.55 9.65
CA LEU A 39 -22.87 5.36 10.63
C LEU A 39 -22.04 6.45 9.93
N LEU A 40 -21.68 6.22 8.67
CA LEU A 40 -20.98 7.16 7.80
C LEU A 40 -21.73 7.28 6.46
N ALA A 41 -21.51 8.40 5.77
CA ALA A 41 -21.88 8.60 4.37
C ALA A 41 -20.68 9.11 3.58
N ARG A 42 -20.56 8.70 2.31
CA ARG A 42 -19.54 9.23 1.39
C ARG A 42 -20.11 9.42 -0.01
N THR A 43 -19.36 10.08 -0.88
CA THR A 43 -19.60 10.07 -2.32
C THR A 43 -18.50 9.21 -2.96
N PRO A 44 -18.83 8.07 -3.58
CA PRO A 44 -17.83 7.21 -4.23
C PRO A 44 -16.98 8.00 -5.23
N GLY A 45 -15.67 7.73 -5.23
CA GLY A 45 -14.72 8.39 -6.14
C GLY A 45 -14.44 9.86 -5.86
N LYS A 46 -15.02 10.47 -4.82
CA LYS A 46 -14.68 11.84 -4.41
C LYS A 46 -13.84 11.82 -3.12
N PRO A 47 -12.56 12.27 -3.18
CA PRO A 47 -11.77 12.45 -1.97
C PRO A 47 -12.44 13.50 -1.07
N ARG A 48 -12.23 13.38 0.25
CA ARG A 48 -12.78 14.33 1.25
C ARG A 48 -14.32 14.47 1.19
N SER A 49 -15.04 13.37 0.95
CA SER A 49 -16.51 13.34 0.94
C SER A 49 -17.15 12.68 2.17
N LEU A 50 -16.33 12.20 3.10
CA LEU A 50 -16.77 11.46 4.29
C LEU A 50 -17.58 12.35 5.26
N ARG A 51 -18.77 11.89 5.64
CA ARG A 51 -19.64 12.53 6.62
C ARG A 51 -20.00 11.54 7.72
N VAL A 52 -19.84 11.95 8.97
CA VAL A 52 -20.25 11.15 10.13
C VAL A 52 -21.72 11.41 10.40
N LEU A 53 -22.54 10.35 10.38
CA LEU A 53 -23.98 10.43 10.65
C LEU A 53 -24.33 10.14 12.11
N VAL A 54 -23.37 9.65 12.89
CA VAL A 54 -23.53 9.41 14.33
C VAL A 54 -23.68 10.74 15.07
N GLN A 55 -24.70 10.83 15.92
CA GLN A 55 -24.91 11.99 16.79
C GLN A 55 -23.73 12.17 17.74
N SER A 56 -23.26 13.42 17.91
CA SER A 56 -22.04 13.73 18.64
C SER A 56 -22.05 13.30 20.11
N GLY A 57 -23.23 13.12 20.73
CA GLY A 57 -23.37 12.61 22.10
C GLY A 57 -23.21 11.08 22.25
N MET A 58 -23.19 10.34 21.15
CA MET A 58 -22.96 8.88 21.12
C MET A 58 -21.53 8.52 20.73
N LEU A 59 -20.70 9.51 20.41
CA LEU A 59 -19.29 9.30 20.10
C LEU A 59 -18.48 9.38 21.41
N PRO A 60 -17.56 8.44 21.65
CA PRO A 60 -16.65 8.53 22.78
C PRO A 60 -15.78 9.79 22.66
N GLU A 61 -15.45 10.41 23.79
CA GLU A 61 -14.53 11.55 23.81
C GLU A 61 -13.14 11.13 23.30
N LEU A 62 -12.51 11.99 22.50
CA LEU A 62 -11.18 11.74 21.98
C LEU A 62 -10.14 11.81 23.11
N THR A 63 -9.71 10.65 23.59
CA THR A 63 -8.53 10.51 24.44
C THR A 63 -7.26 10.54 23.57
N LYS A 64 -6.16 11.05 24.13
CA LYS A 64 -4.86 11.11 23.42
C LYS A 64 -4.41 9.68 23.05
N PRO A 65 -3.79 9.46 21.87
CA PRO A 65 -3.24 8.16 21.53
C PRO A 65 -2.12 7.82 22.52
N GLY A 66 -2.37 6.85 23.39
CA GLY A 66 -1.48 6.47 24.50
C GLY A 66 -2.20 6.02 25.78
N THR A 67 -3.51 6.22 25.90
CA THR A 67 -4.30 5.61 26.99
C THR A 67 -5.21 4.55 26.39
N THR A 68 -4.90 3.29 26.67
CA THR A 68 -5.70 2.12 26.27
C THR A 68 -7.15 2.27 26.74
N PRO A 69 -8.16 2.09 25.87
CA PRO A 69 -9.53 1.84 26.32
C PRO A 69 -9.66 0.35 26.63
N GLN A 70 -9.29 -0.07 27.84
CA GLN A 70 -9.61 -1.43 28.35
C GLN A 70 -10.58 -1.44 29.55
N GLU A 71 -11.09 -0.30 30.01
CA GLU A 71 -11.99 -0.26 31.16
C GLU A 71 -13.31 0.46 30.85
N CYS A 72 -14.16 -0.17 30.02
CA CYS A 72 -15.59 0.14 29.92
C CYS A 72 -16.40 -1.13 29.57
N TYR A 73 -16.12 -2.25 30.22
CA TYR A 73 -17.06 -3.37 30.34
C TYR A 73 -16.93 -3.90 31.76
N VAL A 74 -17.61 -3.22 32.68
CA VAL A 74 -17.80 -3.73 34.05
C VAL A 74 -18.90 -4.78 33.96
N GLY A 75 -18.58 -6.00 34.40
CA GLY A 75 -19.48 -7.13 34.37
C GLY A 75 -20.71 -6.94 35.24
N GLU A 76 -21.82 -7.50 34.79
CA GLU A 76 -22.99 -7.78 35.61
C GLU A 76 -23.41 -9.23 35.35
N GLU A 77 -22.86 -10.15 36.14
CA GLU A 77 -23.41 -11.50 36.31
C GLU A 77 -24.33 -11.51 37.54
N ALA A 78 -25.62 -11.83 37.34
CA ALA A 78 -26.42 -12.62 38.29
C ALA A 78 -27.83 -12.91 37.71
N GLY A 79 -28.24 -14.19 37.70
CA GLY A 79 -29.69 -14.49 37.62
C GLY A 79 -30.14 -15.84 37.03
N ALA A 80 -29.76 -16.94 37.67
CA ALA A 80 -30.54 -18.17 37.87
C ALA A 80 -31.58 -18.67 36.82
N ARG A 81 -31.28 -19.87 36.28
CA ARG A 81 -32.08 -21.11 36.32
C ARG A 81 -33.40 -21.18 35.50
N LYS A 82 -33.44 -22.09 34.52
CA LYS A 82 -34.32 -23.28 34.54
C LYS A 82 -33.94 -24.34 33.50
N VAL A 83 -34.15 -25.58 33.94
CA VAL A 83 -33.92 -26.87 33.28
C VAL A 83 -34.98 -27.13 32.20
N GLY A 84 -34.59 -27.74 31.08
CA GLY A 84 -35.50 -28.25 30.05
C GLY A 84 -34.77 -29.19 29.09
N THR A 85 -35.17 -30.46 29.11
CA THR A 85 -34.49 -31.64 28.55
C THR A 85 -34.78 -31.88 27.05
N ILE A 86 -33.94 -32.73 26.44
CA ILE A 86 -34.16 -33.65 25.29
C ILE A 86 -33.71 -33.18 23.89
N GLY A 87 -32.54 -33.69 23.49
CA GLY A 87 -32.38 -34.58 22.32
C GLY A 87 -32.20 -33.96 20.93
N LYS A 88 -30.97 -34.01 20.39
CA LYS A 88 -30.56 -34.90 19.28
C LYS A 88 -29.13 -34.61 18.82
N CYS A 89 -28.41 -35.69 18.50
CA CYS A 89 -27.09 -35.71 17.88
C CYS A 89 -27.05 -34.88 16.57
N GLY A 90 -25.95 -34.16 16.38
CA GLY A 90 -25.57 -33.56 15.10
C GLY A 90 -24.23 -32.83 15.19
N ALA A 91 -23.18 -33.49 14.70
CA ALA A 91 -21.85 -32.97 14.34
C ALA A 91 -21.11 -32.07 15.35
N LYS A 92 -20.00 -32.57 15.90
CA LYS A 92 -18.98 -31.76 16.59
C LYS A 92 -18.47 -30.68 15.63
N LYS A 93 -18.81 -29.42 15.88
CA LYS A 93 -18.05 -28.26 15.40
C LYS A 93 -16.81 -28.11 16.29
N GLU A 94 -15.67 -28.61 15.82
CA GLU A 94 -14.38 -28.13 16.31
C GLU A 94 -14.12 -26.73 15.73
N GLN A 95 -14.82 -25.72 16.22
CA GLN A 95 -14.61 -24.33 15.82
C GLN A 95 -14.73 -23.42 17.04
N GLY A 96 -13.80 -23.61 17.98
CA GLY A 96 -13.31 -22.51 18.81
C GLY A 96 -12.10 -21.94 18.08
N SER A 97 -12.20 -20.66 17.68
CA SER A 97 -11.14 -19.83 17.08
C SER A 97 -9.74 -20.36 17.38
N SER A 98 -9.08 -21.01 16.40
CA SER A 98 -7.76 -21.61 16.65
C SER A 98 -6.79 -20.49 17.01
N ALA A 99 -5.87 -20.72 17.96
CA ALA A 99 -4.92 -19.70 18.37
C ALA A 99 -4.10 -19.17 17.16
N VAL A 100 -3.88 -20.00 16.15
CA VAL A 100 -3.22 -19.64 14.88
C VAL A 100 -4.01 -18.61 14.08
N GLN A 101 -5.35 -18.66 14.11
CA GLN A 101 -6.21 -17.71 13.38
C GLN A 101 -6.30 -16.32 14.03
N GLN A 102 -5.81 -16.17 15.27
CA GLN A 102 -5.84 -14.91 16.01
C GLN A 102 -4.50 -14.17 16.01
N LEU A 103 -3.47 -14.75 15.39
CA LEU A 103 -2.14 -14.16 15.33
C LEU A 103 -2.19 -12.89 14.48
N ASN A 104 -1.52 -11.84 14.94
CA ASN A 104 -1.22 -10.68 14.09
C ASN A 104 -0.05 -10.97 13.13
N GLU A 105 0.24 -10.07 12.18
CA GLU A 105 1.30 -10.25 11.16
C GLU A 105 2.69 -10.52 11.77
N GLY A 106 3.03 -9.82 12.86
CA GLY A 106 4.30 -9.99 13.55
C GLY A 106 4.40 -11.35 14.24
N GLU A 107 3.33 -11.77 14.94
CA GLU A 107 3.24 -13.06 15.61
C GLU A 107 3.23 -14.23 14.61
N ALA A 108 2.51 -14.09 13.50
CA ALA A 108 2.48 -15.08 12.43
C ALA A 108 3.86 -15.26 11.81
N THR A 109 4.60 -14.16 11.58
CA THR A 109 5.98 -14.20 11.07
C THR A 109 6.92 -14.91 12.05
N ALA A 110 6.82 -14.59 13.35
CA ALA A 110 7.63 -15.23 14.38
C ALA A 110 7.34 -16.72 14.50
N LEU A 111 6.05 -17.11 14.44
CA LEU A 111 5.63 -18.50 14.43
C LEU A 111 6.14 -19.24 13.20
N PHE A 112 5.99 -18.66 12.00
CA PHE A 112 6.45 -19.25 10.75
C PHE A 112 7.97 -19.53 10.77
N ARG A 113 8.78 -18.56 11.19
CA ARG A 113 10.23 -18.73 11.38
C ARG A 113 10.56 -19.84 12.36
N THR A 114 9.83 -19.89 13.48
CA THR A 114 10.01 -20.94 14.49
C THR A 114 9.63 -22.33 13.95
N LEU A 115 8.59 -22.41 13.13
CA LEU A 115 8.11 -23.65 12.54
C LEU A 115 9.13 -24.19 11.54
N LEU A 116 9.66 -23.36 10.64
CA LEU A 116 10.72 -23.75 9.70
C LEU A 116 12.01 -24.18 10.40
N ALA A 117 12.38 -23.51 11.49
CA ALA A 117 13.54 -23.90 12.28
C ALA A 117 13.38 -25.28 12.95
N LYS A 118 12.15 -25.64 13.32
CA LYS A 118 11.83 -26.94 13.94
C LYS A 118 11.59 -28.05 12.91
N HIS A 119 11.15 -27.69 11.71
CA HIS A 119 10.75 -28.61 10.64
C HIS A 119 11.46 -28.27 9.32
N PRO A 120 12.77 -28.59 9.18
CA PRO A 120 13.53 -28.33 7.96
C PRO A 120 12.94 -29.02 6.71
N GLU A 121 12.17 -30.10 6.90
CA GLU A 121 11.47 -30.81 5.81
C GLU A 121 10.44 -29.94 5.08
N LEU A 122 9.94 -28.87 5.72
CA LEU A 122 8.97 -27.95 5.13
C LEU A 122 9.62 -26.77 4.39
N SER A 123 10.94 -26.57 4.51
CA SER A 123 11.62 -25.41 3.95
C SER A 123 11.48 -25.32 2.43
N ALA A 124 11.62 -26.45 1.72
CA ALA A 124 11.49 -26.47 0.25
C ALA A 124 10.07 -26.12 -0.23
N GLU A 125 9.04 -26.59 0.48
CA GLU A 125 7.64 -26.25 0.18
C GLU A 125 7.36 -24.78 0.49
N ALA A 126 7.84 -24.30 1.64
CA ALA A 126 7.73 -22.91 2.04
C ALA A 126 8.43 -21.95 1.05
N GLU A 127 9.61 -22.33 0.56
CA GLU A 127 10.32 -21.58 -0.49
C GLU A 127 9.51 -21.55 -1.79
N THR A 128 8.91 -22.68 -2.19
CA THR A 128 8.04 -22.75 -3.38
C THR A 128 6.82 -21.84 -3.25
N LEU A 129 6.18 -21.86 -2.08
CA LEU A 129 5.04 -20.98 -1.79
C LEU A 129 5.44 -19.51 -1.74
N ALA A 130 6.58 -19.19 -1.11
CA ALA A 130 7.11 -17.83 -1.09
C ALA A 130 7.43 -17.32 -2.50
N ALA A 131 8.06 -18.15 -3.34
CA ALA A 131 8.32 -17.82 -4.73
C ALA A 131 7.01 -17.59 -5.52
N SER A 132 5.97 -18.41 -5.27
CA SER A 132 4.66 -18.21 -5.89
C SER A 132 4.02 -16.89 -5.47
N VAL A 133 4.06 -16.54 -4.18
CA VAL A 133 3.47 -15.29 -3.66
C VAL A 133 4.24 -14.06 -4.15
N ILE A 134 5.57 -14.12 -4.18
CA ILE A 134 6.41 -13.02 -4.69
C ILE A 134 6.31 -12.93 -6.22
N GLY A 135 6.06 -14.04 -6.91
CA GLY A 135 5.91 -14.11 -8.36
C GLY A 135 4.55 -13.62 -8.88
N ASP A 136 3.49 -13.71 -8.06
CA ASP A 136 2.13 -13.33 -8.42
C ASP A 136 1.97 -11.79 -8.46
N VAL A 137 2.34 -11.20 -9.59
CA VAL A 137 2.27 -9.77 -9.84
C VAL A 137 1.51 -9.50 -11.12
N ALA A 138 0.37 -8.82 -11.00
CA ALA A 138 -0.26 -8.19 -12.14
C ALA A 138 0.33 -6.80 -12.35
N MET A 139 0.84 -6.54 -13.55
CA MET A 139 1.33 -5.22 -13.98
C MET A 139 0.29 -4.11 -13.69
N GLU A 140 -0.99 -4.39 -13.90
CA GLU A 140 -2.07 -3.42 -13.71
C GLU A 140 -2.29 -3.04 -12.24
N ASP A 141 -2.14 -4.00 -11.32
CA ASP A 141 -2.27 -3.72 -9.88
C ASP A 141 -1.15 -2.78 -9.41
N VAL A 142 0.08 -3.03 -9.87
CA VAL A 142 1.22 -2.14 -9.58
C VAL A 142 1.05 -0.77 -10.22
N ALA A 143 0.52 -0.70 -11.45
CA ALA A 143 0.23 0.58 -12.09
C ALA A 143 -0.81 1.38 -11.29
N GLN A 144 -1.89 0.74 -10.86
CA GLN A 144 -2.91 1.38 -10.05
C GLN A 144 -2.38 1.82 -8.69
N GLU A 145 -1.49 1.04 -8.07
CA GLU A 145 -0.81 1.42 -6.84
C GLU A 145 0.07 2.65 -7.03
N ALA A 146 0.90 2.68 -8.08
CA ALA A 146 1.74 3.84 -8.42
C ALA A 146 0.89 5.10 -8.66
N GLU A 147 -0.20 4.98 -9.43
CA GLU A 147 -1.14 6.08 -9.64
C GLU A 147 -1.75 6.58 -8.33
N ASN A 148 -2.22 5.67 -7.48
CA ASN A 148 -2.86 6.01 -6.22
C ASN A 148 -1.89 6.71 -5.27
N SER A 149 -0.64 6.22 -5.19
CA SER A 149 0.40 6.82 -4.36
C SER A 149 0.70 8.25 -4.78
N VAL A 150 0.84 8.52 -6.08
CA VAL A 150 1.10 9.88 -6.58
C VAL A 150 -0.14 10.77 -6.44
N ARG A 151 -1.34 10.28 -6.77
CA ARG A 151 -2.59 11.05 -6.66
C ARG A 151 -3.02 11.33 -5.22
N ALA A 152 -2.53 10.54 -4.26
CA ALA A 152 -2.79 10.77 -2.85
C ALA A 152 -2.09 12.02 -2.32
N LEU A 153 -0.99 12.44 -2.97
CA LEU A 153 -0.25 13.65 -2.63
C LEU A 153 -1.12 14.88 -2.92
N ASP A 154 -1.46 15.61 -1.87
CA ASP A 154 -2.28 16.80 -1.99
C ASP A 154 -1.48 18.11 -1.83
N VAL A 155 -2.18 19.23 -2.02
CA VAL A 155 -1.58 20.56 -1.90
C VAL A 155 -1.16 20.87 -0.46
N ASP A 156 -1.75 20.21 0.55
CA ASP A 156 -1.40 20.42 1.95
C ASP A 156 -0.15 19.65 2.34
N ASP A 157 0.05 18.45 1.79
CA ASP A 157 1.33 17.72 1.90
C ASP A 157 2.46 18.58 1.34
N LEU A 158 2.23 19.21 0.18
CA LEU A 158 3.17 20.16 -0.43
C LEU A 158 3.41 21.38 0.45
N ASN A 159 2.34 22.05 0.90
CA ASN A 159 2.46 23.24 1.75
C ASN A 159 3.05 22.95 3.13
N ALA A 160 2.92 21.74 3.65
CA ALA A 160 3.55 21.33 4.91
C ALA A 160 5.07 21.19 4.78
N ARG A 161 5.57 20.92 3.57
CA ARG A 161 7.00 20.74 3.29
C ARG A 161 7.64 21.98 2.66
N ALA A 162 6.96 22.65 1.75
CA ALA A 162 7.45 23.85 1.09
C ALA A 162 7.42 25.07 2.01
N GLY A 163 8.30 26.03 1.75
CA GLY A 163 8.32 27.32 2.43
C GLY A 163 9.32 27.40 3.60
N SER A 164 9.10 28.39 4.47
CA SER A 164 10.01 28.70 5.56
C SER A 164 9.78 27.81 6.77
N HIS A 165 10.85 27.12 7.17
CA HIS A 165 10.97 26.34 8.39
C HIS A 165 12.02 26.96 9.31
N THR A 166 12.11 26.46 10.55
CA THR A 166 13.14 26.91 11.50
C THR A 166 14.56 26.68 11.00
N ASP A 167 14.73 25.66 10.13
CA ASP A 167 16.02 25.19 9.65
C ASP A 167 16.35 25.65 8.22
N GLY A 168 15.49 26.45 7.58
CA GLY A 168 15.73 26.97 6.24
C GLY A 168 14.46 27.18 5.41
N TYR A 169 14.65 27.50 4.13
CA TYR A 169 13.57 27.57 3.14
C TYR A 169 13.65 26.36 2.21
N VAL A 170 12.54 25.67 2.02
CA VAL A 170 12.40 24.58 1.04
C VAL A 170 11.61 25.10 -0.16
N GLU A 171 12.17 24.94 -1.36
CA GLU A 171 11.53 25.42 -2.58
C GLU A 171 10.35 24.48 -2.97
N PRO A 172 9.20 24.99 -3.45
CA PRO A 172 8.03 24.16 -3.75
C PRO A 172 8.25 23.06 -4.80
N THR A 173 9.07 23.31 -5.82
CA THR A 173 9.46 22.30 -6.82
C THR A 173 10.27 21.19 -6.17
N GLU A 174 11.25 21.54 -5.32
CA GLU A 174 12.05 20.57 -4.53
C GLU A 174 11.15 19.72 -3.63
N ALA A 175 10.27 20.36 -2.85
CA ALA A 175 9.31 19.67 -1.98
C ALA A 175 8.37 18.73 -2.75
N ALA A 176 7.88 19.16 -3.92
CA ALA A 176 7.05 18.33 -4.77
C ALA A 176 7.81 17.12 -5.32
N TRP A 177 9.08 17.31 -5.70
CA TRP A 177 9.94 16.23 -6.18
C TRP A 177 10.17 15.18 -5.09
N GLU A 178 10.55 15.61 -3.89
CA GLU A 178 10.74 14.70 -2.74
C GLU A 178 9.46 13.94 -2.40
N LEU A 179 8.29 14.61 -2.41
CA LEU A 179 7.01 13.97 -2.14
C LEU A 179 6.70 12.86 -3.16
N ILE A 180 6.91 13.14 -4.45
CA ILE A 180 6.70 12.16 -5.52
C ILE A 180 7.72 11.02 -5.40
N GLU A 181 8.98 11.33 -5.13
CA GLU A 181 10.03 10.35 -4.92
C GLU A 181 9.68 9.40 -3.77
N GLU A 182 9.34 9.94 -2.60
CA GLU A 182 8.93 9.16 -1.44
C GLU A 182 7.71 8.27 -1.70
N ALA A 183 6.78 8.72 -2.54
CA ALA A 183 5.60 7.94 -2.90
C ALA A 183 5.92 6.77 -3.84
N VAL A 184 6.95 6.90 -4.69
CA VAL A 184 7.28 5.92 -5.75
C VAL A 184 8.43 5.02 -5.35
N MET A 185 9.37 5.48 -4.53
CA MET A 185 10.58 4.76 -4.12
C MET A 185 10.28 3.36 -3.54
N PRO A 186 9.26 3.17 -2.68
CA PRO A 186 8.95 1.83 -2.15
C PRO A 186 8.60 0.81 -3.25
N LEU A 187 8.02 1.28 -4.36
CA LEU A 187 7.71 0.43 -5.53
C LEU A 187 8.97 0.11 -6.34
N ILE A 188 9.91 1.07 -6.46
CA ILE A 188 11.20 0.83 -7.11
C ILE A 188 12.04 -0.16 -6.28
N GLU A 189 12.05 -0.01 -4.96
CA GLU A 189 12.72 -0.94 -4.04
C GLU A 189 12.12 -2.35 -4.12
N ASP A 190 10.81 -2.47 -4.40
CA ASP A 190 10.16 -3.76 -4.63
C ASP A 190 10.75 -4.52 -5.84
N ILE A 191 11.16 -3.81 -6.90
CA ILE A 191 11.86 -4.43 -8.05
C ILE A 191 13.10 -5.20 -7.55
N GLN A 192 13.92 -4.56 -6.70
CA GLN A 192 15.11 -5.18 -6.16
C GLN A 192 14.77 -6.36 -5.24
N ARG A 193 13.77 -6.20 -4.37
CA ARG A 193 13.28 -7.28 -3.48
C ARG A 193 12.90 -8.53 -4.26
N ARG A 194 12.21 -8.38 -5.40
CA ARG A 194 11.78 -9.49 -6.25
C ARG A 194 12.94 -10.14 -7.00
N LEU A 195 13.93 -9.36 -7.44
CA LEU A 195 15.14 -9.88 -8.05
C LEU A 195 15.97 -10.71 -7.06
N ASP A 196 16.11 -10.24 -5.82
CA ASP A 196 16.81 -10.96 -4.76
C ASP A 196 16.08 -12.26 -4.37
N ALA A 197 14.76 -12.31 -4.56
CA ALA A 197 13.94 -13.52 -4.43
C ALA A 197 13.97 -14.45 -5.67
N GLY A 198 14.78 -14.13 -6.69
CA GLY A 198 14.90 -14.94 -7.91
C GLY A 198 13.68 -14.87 -8.83
N GLN A 199 12.90 -13.78 -8.77
CA GLN A 199 11.69 -13.57 -9.57
C GLN A 199 11.88 -12.43 -10.60
N PRO A 200 12.68 -12.62 -11.67
CA PRO A 200 12.97 -11.57 -12.65
C PRO A 200 11.74 -11.16 -13.49
N ASP A 201 10.83 -12.09 -13.78
CA ASP A 201 9.62 -11.80 -14.54
C ASP A 201 8.64 -10.95 -13.71
N ALA A 202 8.51 -11.25 -12.41
CA ALA A 202 7.73 -10.43 -11.49
C ALA A 202 8.35 -9.04 -11.29
N ALA A 203 9.68 -8.95 -11.23
CA ALA A 203 10.40 -7.67 -11.18
C ALA A 203 10.16 -6.84 -12.46
N LEU A 204 10.14 -7.48 -13.64
CA LEU A 204 9.78 -6.82 -14.90
C LEU A 204 8.33 -6.33 -14.88
N ALA A 205 7.38 -7.15 -14.43
CA ALA A 205 5.98 -6.76 -14.31
C ALA A 205 5.80 -5.57 -13.35
N THR A 206 6.53 -5.56 -12.24
CA THR A 206 6.55 -4.46 -11.27
C THR A 206 7.10 -3.18 -11.91
N CYS A 207 8.24 -3.26 -12.58
CA CYS A 207 8.83 -2.13 -13.32
C CYS A 207 7.86 -1.59 -14.37
N ALA A 208 7.23 -2.47 -15.16
CA ALA A 208 6.26 -2.08 -16.18
C ALA A 208 4.99 -1.45 -15.61
N GLY A 209 4.53 -1.93 -14.45
CA GLY A 209 3.42 -1.34 -13.71
C GLY A 209 3.75 0.07 -13.24
N ILE A 210 4.92 0.28 -12.62
CA ILE A 210 5.37 1.61 -12.19
C ILE A 210 5.43 2.58 -13.38
N VAL A 211 6.06 2.17 -14.49
CA VAL A 211 6.15 3.00 -15.71
C VAL A 211 4.76 3.34 -16.24
N LEU A 212 3.85 2.37 -16.31
CA LEU A 212 2.48 2.57 -16.78
C LEU A 212 1.70 3.53 -15.87
N GLY A 213 1.78 3.35 -14.55
CA GLY A 213 1.07 4.19 -13.59
C GLY A 213 1.57 5.63 -13.60
N LEU A 214 2.89 5.82 -13.62
CA LEU A 214 3.50 7.16 -13.75
C LEU A 214 3.16 7.82 -15.08
N HIS A 215 3.13 7.05 -16.17
CA HIS A 215 2.70 7.55 -17.47
C HIS A 215 1.23 7.99 -17.46
N ARG A 216 0.35 7.30 -16.73
CA ARG A 216 -1.07 7.68 -16.63
C ARG A 216 -1.29 8.98 -15.86
N VAL A 217 -0.48 9.26 -14.84
CA VAL A 217 -0.60 10.52 -14.06
C VAL A 217 0.09 11.72 -14.71
N ARG A 218 0.86 11.53 -15.78
CA ARG A 218 1.70 12.57 -16.41
C ARG A 218 0.96 13.86 -16.83
N HIS A 219 -0.35 13.77 -17.08
CA HIS A 219 -1.17 14.90 -17.50
C HIS A 219 -2.10 15.43 -16.41
N ASP A 220 -2.02 14.90 -15.19
CA ASP A 220 -2.77 15.43 -14.05
C ASP A 220 -2.09 16.71 -13.53
N ALA A 221 -2.09 17.75 -14.36
CA ALA A 221 -1.62 19.08 -14.00
C ALA A 221 -2.67 19.78 -13.13
N ASN A 222 -2.76 19.37 -11.86
CA ASN A 222 -3.49 20.10 -10.81
C ASN A 222 -2.52 20.99 -10.01
N ASP A 223 -3.04 21.88 -9.16
CA ASP A 223 -2.26 22.76 -8.26
C ASP A 223 -1.45 22.00 -7.15
N GLY A 224 -1.36 20.66 -7.23
CA GLY A 224 -0.59 19.81 -6.32
C GLY A 224 0.82 19.51 -6.81
N CYS A 225 1.45 18.46 -6.27
CA CYS A 225 2.86 18.14 -6.55
C CYS A 225 3.20 18.01 -8.05
N LEU A 226 2.32 17.43 -8.86
CA LEU A 226 2.54 17.24 -10.31
C LEU A 226 2.59 18.56 -11.09
N GLY A 227 1.93 19.62 -10.61
CA GLY A 227 2.02 20.94 -11.23
C GLY A 227 3.37 21.62 -11.00
N TRP A 228 4.00 21.34 -9.85
CA TRP A 228 5.30 21.89 -9.47
C TRP A 228 6.46 21.06 -10.00
N ALA A 229 6.32 19.73 -10.09
CA ALA A 229 7.33 18.81 -10.60
C ALA A 229 6.77 17.97 -11.78
N PRO A 230 6.56 18.57 -12.96
CA PRO A 230 5.92 17.92 -14.11
C PRO A 230 6.79 16.82 -14.76
N ASP A 231 8.09 16.85 -14.55
CA ASP A 231 9.07 15.90 -15.07
C ASP A 231 9.35 14.72 -14.10
N ALA A 232 9.00 14.86 -12.82
CA ALA A 232 9.24 13.82 -11.82
C ALA A 232 8.68 12.44 -12.20
N PRO A 233 7.44 12.28 -12.73
CA PRO A 233 6.96 10.96 -13.15
C PRO A 233 7.82 10.30 -14.23
N ALA A 234 8.34 11.08 -15.19
CA ALA A 234 9.18 10.56 -16.25
C ALA A 234 10.57 10.17 -15.71
N GLU A 235 11.15 10.96 -14.82
CA GLU A 235 12.42 10.65 -14.16
C GLU A 235 12.33 9.40 -13.27
N MET A 236 11.28 9.28 -12.46
CA MET A 236 11.05 8.11 -11.61
C MET A 236 10.79 6.83 -12.43
N ALA A 237 10.10 6.94 -13.57
CA ALA A 237 9.95 5.83 -14.51
C ALA A 237 11.30 5.41 -15.11
N GLY A 238 12.15 6.39 -15.44
CA GLY A 238 13.53 6.16 -15.89
C GLY A 238 14.37 5.46 -14.82
N GLU A 239 14.23 5.85 -13.55
CA GLU A 239 14.93 5.22 -12.43
C GLU A 239 14.50 3.77 -12.25
N ALA A 240 13.20 3.48 -12.26
CA ALA A 240 12.69 2.11 -12.18
C ALA A 240 13.31 1.18 -13.26
N VAL A 241 13.43 1.68 -14.49
CA VAL A 241 14.06 0.96 -15.60
C VAL A 241 15.57 0.81 -15.41
N CYS A 242 16.25 1.84 -14.90
CA CYS A 242 17.66 1.78 -14.52
C CYS A 242 17.91 0.73 -13.44
N THR A 243 17.13 0.73 -12.35
CA THR A 243 17.23 -0.22 -11.24
C THR A 243 17.12 -1.66 -11.76
N LEU A 244 16.08 -1.96 -12.53
CA LEU A 244 15.90 -3.27 -13.14
C LEU A 244 17.11 -3.67 -14.00
N ARG A 245 17.56 -2.78 -14.89
CA ARG A 245 18.65 -3.09 -15.81
C ARG A 245 19.98 -3.31 -15.11
N LYS A 246 20.33 -2.48 -14.12
CA LYS A 246 21.57 -2.61 -13.33
C LYS A 246 21.62 -3.97 -12.63
N SER A 247 20.51 -4.36 -12.01
CA SER A 247 20.43 -5.60 -11.26
C SER A 247 20.45 -6.83 -12.16
N LEU A 248 19.78 -6.79 -13.31
CA LEU A 248 19.88 -7.86 -14.32
C LEU A 248 21.31 -8.02 -14.87
N ARG A 249 22.04 -6.92 -15.11
CA ARG A 249 23.47 -6.97 -15.50
C ARG A 249 24.32 -7.60 -14.41
N LYS A 250 24.12 -7.19 -13.15
CA LYS A 250 24.84 -7.71 -11.98
C LYS A 250 24.62 -9.22 -11.80
N MET A 251 23.39 -9.68 -11.98
CA MET A 251 23.01 -11.10 -11.90
C MET A 251 23.35 -11.90 -13.17
N ARG A 252 23.79 -11.25 -14.26
CA ARG A 252 24.10 -11.86 -15.56
C ARG A 252 22.92 -12.61 -16.17
N VAL A 253 21.70 -12.10 -15.98
CA VAL A 253 20.48 -12.67 -16.56
C VAL A 253 20.41 -12.32 -18.06
N PRO A 254 20.49 -13.31 -18.96
CA PRO A 254 20.53 -13.04 -20.40
C PRO A 254 19.14 -12.74 -20.98
N GLU A 255 18.10 -13.32 -20.39
CA GLU A 255 16.72 -13.25 -20.86
C GLU A 255 15.74 -13.08 -19.71
N ILE A 256 14.69 -12.29 -19.94
CA ILE A 256 13.55 -12.09 -19.02
C ILE A 256 12.26 -12.20 -19.82
N ALA A 257 11.26 -12.91 -19.31
CA ALA A 257 9.99 -13.18 -20.00
C ALA A 257 10.17 -13.63 -21.47
N GLY A 258 11.19 -14.46 -21.74
CA GLY A 258 11.53 -14.96 -23.08
C GLY A 258 12.14 -13.92 -24.05
N GLN A 259 12.58 -12.77 -23.54
CA GLN A 259 13.19 -11.70 -24.34
C GLN A 259 14.62 -11.42 -23.89
N SER A 260 15.51 -11.20 -24.85
CA SER A 260 16.90 -10.79 -24.57
C SER A 260 16.96 -9.45 -23.85
N CYS A 261 17.73 -9.41 -22.75
CA CYS A 261 18.00 -8.20 -21.96
C CYS A 261 18.82 -7.13 -22.71
N ASP A 262 19.30 -7.40 -23.92
CA ASP A 262 20.03 -6.43 -24.74
C ASP A 262 19.12 -5.37 -25.34
N ARG A 263 17.82 -5.66 -25.43
CA ARG A 263 16.79 -4.73 -25.90
C ARG A 263 15.84 -4.39 -24.77
N LEU A 264 15.23 -3.21 -24.84
CA LEU A 264 14.15 -2.85 -23.93
C LEU A 264 12.98 -3.83 -24.15
N PRO A 265 12.51 -4.53 -23.11
CA PRO A 265 11.37 -5.45 -23.20
C PRO A 265 10.12 -4.81 -23.80
N ILE A 266 9.37 -5.56 -24.61
CA ILE A 266 8.17 -5.08 -25.31
C ILE A 266 7.15 -4.50 -24.33
N VAL A 267 6.95 -5.16 -23.18
CA VAL A 267 6.00 -4.69 -22.15
C VAL A 267 6.29 -3.25 -21.70
N LEU A 268 7.57 -2.89 -21.53
CA LEU A 268 7.96 -1.53 -21.14
C LEU A 268 7.74 -0.51 -22.27
N ARG A 269 7.87 -0.93 -23.52
CA ARG A 269 7.59 -0.09 -24.70
C ARG A 269 6.11 0.23 -24.80
N ASP A 270 5.28 -0.77 -24.58
CA ASP A 270 3.83 -0.66 -24.70
C ASP A 270 3.22 0.12 -23.52
N SER A 271 3.82 0.06 -22.34
CA SER A 271 3.36 0.79 -21.14
C SER A 271 3.39 2.32 -21.29
N ALA A 272 4.38 2.86 -22.02
CA ALA A 272 4.58 4.31 -22.13
C ALA A 272 5.21 4.69 -23.49
N PRO A 273 4.41 4.72 -24.58
CA PRO A 273 4.92 4.95 -25.94
C PRO A 273 5.55 6.35 -26.11
N GLU A 274 5.04 7.37 -25.39
CA GLU A 274 5.58 8.74 -25.42
C GLU A 274 6.97 8.85 -24.78
N TRP A 275 7.33 7.88 -23.93
CA TRP A 275 8.60 7.86 -23.20
C TRP A 275 9.62 6.89 -23.81
N LEU A 276 9.30 6.24 -24.93
CA LEU A 276 10.11 5.19 -25.54
C LEU A 276 11.59 5.58 -25.70
N ASP A 277 11.86 6.75 -26.28
CA ASP A 277 13.23 7.23 -26.50
C ASP A 277 14.01 7.44 -25.20
N MET A 278 13.32 7.87 -24.14
CA MET A 278 13.89 8.04 -22.80
C MET A 278 14.18 6.68 -22.16
N LEU A 279 13.21 5.76 -22.20
CA LEU A 279 13.34 4.41 -21.62
C LEU A 279 14.43 3.60 -22.32
N GLU A 280 14.52 3.69 -23.66
CA GLU A 280 15.58 3.02 -24.42
C GLU A 280 16.98 3.56 -24.11
N ARG A 281 17.09 4.86 -23.82
CA ARG A 281 18.36 5.48 -23.39
C ARG A 281 18.77 4.96 -22.02
N ARG A 282 17.86 5.00 -21.05
CA ARG A 282 18.07 4.53 -19.67
C ARG A 282 18.38 3.03 -19.64
N TRP A 283 17.75 2.23 -20.49
CA TRP A 283 18.04 0.79 -20.61
C TRP A 283 19.43 0.50 -21.21
N ARG A 284 19.87 1.28 -22.20
CA ARG A 284 21.21 1.12 -22.79
C ARG A 284 22.30 1.57 -21.82
N ASN A 285 22.11 2.74 -21.23
CA ASN A 285 23.05 3.41 -20.35
C ASN A 285 22.40 3.67 -18.98
N PRO A 286 22.29 2.63 -18.14
CA PRO A 286 21.85 2.82 -16.77
C PRO A 286 22.96 3.53 -16.00
N SER A 287 22.81 4.85 -15.85
CA SER A 287 23.62 5.73 -15.01
C SER A 287 23.45 5.37 -13.55
#